data_AF-A0A7S1V158-F1
#
_entry.id   AF-A0A7S1V158-F1
#
_cell.length_a   1.000
_cell.length_b   1.000
_cell.length_c   1.000
_cell.angle_alpha   90.00
_cell.angle_beta   90.00
_cell.angle_gamma   90.00
#
_symmetry.space_group_name_H-M   'P 1'
#
loop_
_entity.id
_entity.type
_entity.pdbx_description
1 polymer ?
#
loop_
_entity_poly.entity_id
_entity_poly.type
_entity_poly.pdbx_seq_one_letter_code
_entity_poly.pdbx_strand_id
1 'polypeptide(L)'
;PSQSPSYSTIGLEEFIEQRTPESDRDQYGSSGLGDSPRQKAFDWLSQDPNLGLYSDDRILQRYALATIYFSLHGDRWLNSKDWLSFDIDECSWYSAAGEACNKDDQIVSLELRSNSLQGELP
;
A
#
# COMPACT_ATOMS: atom_id res chain seq x y z
N PRO A 1 13.45 5.39 22.53
CA PRO A 1 12.10 5.99 22.43
C PRO A 1 11.94 6.67 21.07
N SER A 2 11.57 5.88 20.06
CA SER A 2 11.17 6.36 18.75
C SER A 2 9.85 7.10 18.90
N GLN A 3 9.89 8.43 18.80
CA GLN A 3 8.67 9.23 18.76
C GLN A 3 8.10 9.09 17.36
N SER A 4 6.93 8.44 17.25
CA SER A 4 6.15 8.37 16.02
C SER A 4 5.75 9.79 15.60
N PRO A 5 5.99 10.22 14.36
CA PRO A 5 5.45 11.47 13.87
C PRO A 5 3.92 11.36 13.77
N SER A 6 3.20 12.38 14.22
CA SER A 6 1.80 12.54 13.82
C SER A 6 1.77 12.96 12.36
N TYR A 7 1.54 12.03 11.44
CA TYR A 7 1.44 12.33 10.02
C TYR A 7 0.14 13.10 9.74
N SER A 8 0.28 14.38 9.37
CA SER A 8 -0.77 15.10 8.65
C SER A 8 -0.76 14.67 7.18
N THR A 9 -1.85 14.84 6.45
CA THR A 9 -1.96 14.45 5.02
C THR A 9 -0.80 15.00 4.19
N ILE A 10 -0.41 16.26 4.42
CA ILE A 10 0.73 16.91 3.75
C ILE A 10 2.06 16.22 4.09
N GLY A 11 2.24 15.78 5.34
CA GLY A 11 3.44 15.06 5.75
C GLY A 11 3.52 13.64 5.16
N LEU A 12 2.38 13.01 4.87
CA LEU A 12 2.34 11.71 4.21
C LEU A 12 2.68 11.82 2.71
N GLU A 13 2.15 12.85 2.02
CA GLU A 13 2.48 13.11 0.60
C GLU A 13 3.98 13.33 0.44
N GLU A 14 4.56 14.25 1.22
CA GLU A 14 6.00 14.54 1.17
C GLU A 14 6.84 13.30 1.49
N PHE A 15 6.44 12.50 2.49
CA PHE A 15 7.14 11.29 2.88
C PHE A 15 7.15 10.23 1.75
N ILE A 16 6.01 10.01 1.08
CA ILE A 16 5.90 9.05 -0.01
C ILE A 16 6.61 9.57 -1.27
N GLU A 17 6.49 10.86 -1.59
CA GLU A 17 7.17 11.48 -2.74
C GLU A 17 8.69 11.45 -2.61
N GLN A 18 9.24 11.66 -1.40
CA GLN A 18 10.70 11.58 -1.18
C GLN A 18 11.27 10.16 -1.30
N ARG A 19 10.42 9.12 -1.20
CA ARG A 19 10.83 7.71 -1.20
C ARG A 19 10.43 6.96 -2.47
N THR A 20 9.70 7.60 -3.39
CA THR A 20 9.33 7.02 -4.68
C THR A 20 10.31 7.44 -5.79
N PRO A 21 10.64 6.57 -6.76
CA PRO A 21 11.57 6.91 -7.85
C PRO A 21 11.00 8.01 -8.77
N GLU A 22 11.84 8.98 -9.14
CA GLU A 22 11.46 10.14 -9.99
C GLU A 22 10.94 9.78 -11.39
N SER A 23 11.09 8.52 -11.84
CA SER A 23 10.61 8.02 -13.13
C SER A 23 9.10 8.16 -13.34
N ASP A 24 8.37 8.48 -12.27
CA ASP A 24 6.93 8.66 -12.25
C ASP A 24 6.46 10.12 -12.51
N ARG A 25 7.39 11.06 -12.69
CA ARG A 25 7.10 12.51 -12.78
C ARG A 25 6.63 13.02 -14.16
N ASP A 26 6.45 12.14 -15.15
CA ASP A 26 6.06 12.56 -16.50
C ASP A 26 4.66 12.07 -16.89
N GLN A 27 3.60 12.72 -16.40
CA GLN A 27 2.34 12.88 -17.15
C GLN A 27 1.45 13.99 -16.55
N TYR A 28 1.96 15.21 -16.39
CA TYR A 28 1.09 16.37 -16.13
C TYR A 28 0.44 16.83 -17.45
N GLY A 29 -0.54 16.06 -17.90
CA GLY A 29 -1.31 16.36 -19.10
C GLY A 29 -2.48 15.40 -19.24
N SER A 30 -3.67 15.90 -18.92
CA SER A 30 -5.00 15.29 -19.10
C SER A 30 -5.59 14.63 -17.85
N SER A 31 -6.51 15.36 -17.22
CA SER A 31 -7.71 14.88 -16.50
C SER A 31 -7.79 13.35 -16.23
N GLY A 32 -7.25 12.92 -15.09
CA GLY A 32 -7.34 11.53 -14.61
C GLY A 32 -6.53 11.18 -13.35
N LEU A 33 -5.97 12.17 -12.64
CA LEU A 33 -5.00 11.95 -11.55
C LEU A 33 -5.55 11.12 -10.37
N GLY A 34 -6.86 11.18 -10.11
CA GLY A 34 -7.50 10.42 -9.02
C GLY A 34 -7.69 8.92 -9.29
N ASP A 35 -7.34 8.44 -10.48
CA ASP A 35 -7.56 7.04 -10.85
C ASP A 35 -6.30 6.17 -10.83
N SER A 36 -5.11 6.76 -10.68
CA SER A 36 -3.87 5.97 -10.64
C SER A 36 -3.85 5.06 -9.40
N PRO A 37 -3.33 3.82 -9.51
CA PRO A 37 -3.24 2.91 -8.37
C PRO A 37 -2.48 3.50 -7.18
N ARG A 38 -1.41 4.25 -7.46
CA ARG A 38 -0.60 4.95 -6.46
C ARG A 38 -1.41 6.03 -5.74
N GLN A 39 -2.17 6.86 -6.46
CA GLN A 39 -3.05 7.84 -5.84
C GLN A 39 -4.15 7.18 -5.00
N LYS A 40 -4.76 6.09 -5.50
CA LYS A 40 -5.78 5.34 -4.74
C LYS A 40 -5.20 4.74 -3.45
N ALA A 41 -3.98 4.22 -3.51
CA ALA A 41 -3.26 3.70 -2.34
C ALA A 41 -2.97 4.81 -1.32
N PHE A 42 -2.54 5.97 -1.80
CA PHE A 42 -2.33 7.17 -0.97
C PHE A 42 -3.64 7.60 -0.30
N ASP A 43 -4.69 7.79 -1.09
CA ASP A 43 -6.00 8.23 -0.63
C ASP A 43 -6.55 7.27 0.42
N TRP A 44 -6.45 5.95 0.19
CA TRP A 44 -6.83 4.92 1.15
C TRP A 44 -6.02 5.04 2.45
N LEU A 45 -4.70 5.11 2.37
CA LEU A 45 -3.82 5.15 3.55
C LEU A 45 -4.02 6.43 4.38
N SER A 46 -4.29 7.56 3.72
CA SER A 46 -4.56 8.85 4.38
C SER A 46 -5.84 8.85 5.23
N GLN A 47 -6.74 7.89 5.01
CA GLN A 47 -7.98 7.73 5.75
C GLN A 47 -7.84 6.79 6.96
N ASP A 48 -6.67 6.15 7.16
CA ASP A 48 -6.44 5.25 8.28
C ASP A 48 -6.38 6.04 9.61
N PRO A 49 -7.32 5.80 10.55
CA PRO A 49 -7.33 6.52 11.84
C PRO A 49 -6.11 6.21 12.71
N ASN A 50 -5.41 5.10 12.45
CA ASN A 50 -4.25 4.66 13.20
C ASN A 50 -2.92 5.06 12.53
N LEU A 51 -2.95 5.79 11.42
CA LEU A 51 -1.76 6.12 10.63
C LEU A 51 -0.62 6.71 11.46
N GLY A 52 -0.93 7.63 12.38
CA GLY A 52 0.07 8.28 13.24
C GLY A 52 0.70 7.36 14.30
N LEU A 53 0.21 6.13 14.44
CA LEU A 53 0.77 5.11 15.34
C LEU A 53 1.74 4.16 14.63
N TYR A 54 1.73 4.16 13.29
CA TYR A 54 2.58 3.28 12.49
C TYR A 54 4.02 3.80 12.41
N SER A 55 4.96 2.86 12.25
CA SER A 55 6.32 3.20 11.86
C SER A 55 6.35 3.59 10.38
N ASP A 56 7.35 4.38 10.00
CA ASP A 56 7.65 4.74 8.60
C ASP A 56 7.69 3.50 7.69
N ASP A 57 8.32 2.42 8.14
CA ASP A 57 8.41 1.16 7.38
C ASP A 57 7.03 0.54 7.13
N ARG A 58 6.16 0.56 8.14
CA ARG A 58 4.78 0.05 8.03
C ARG A 58 3.94 0.90 7.10
N ILE A 59 4.09 2.23 7.15
CA ILE A 59 3.42 3.15 6.24
C ILE A 59 3.82 2.84 4.79
N LEU A 60 5.12 2.72 4.51
CA LEU A 60 5.62 2.40 3.17
C LEU A 60 5.17 1.02 2.69
N GLN A 61 5.21 0.02 3.57
CA GLN A 61 4.77 -1.34 3.26
C GLN A 61 3.29 -1.39 2.91
N ARG A 62 2.42 -0.78 3.72
CA ARG A 62 0.98 -0.69 3.45
C ARG A 62 0.69 0.08 2.17
N TYR A 63 1.40 1.17 1.91
CA TYR A 63 1.29 1.92 0.67
C TYR A 63 1.66 1.07 -0.56
N ALA A 64 2.79 0.36 -0.51
CA ALA A 64 3.24 -0.50 -1.60
C ALA A 64 2.24 -1.63 -1.87
N LEU A 65 1.73 -2.29 -0.82
CA LEU A 65 0.72 -3.33 -0.96
C LEU A 65 -0.59 -2.78 -1.51
N ALA A 66 -1.10 -1.67 -0.98
CA ALA A 66 -2.31 -1.03 -1.51
C ALA A 66 -2.16 -0.63 -2.98
N THR A 67 -0.97 -0.19 -3.39
CA THR A 67 -0.66 0.10 -4.80
C THR A 67 -0.80 -1.17 -5.65
N ILE A 68 -0.23 -2.30 -5.22
CA ILE A 68 -0.39 -3.60 -5.90
C ILE A 68 -1.87 -3.98 -5.98
N TYR A 69 -2.62 -3.82 -4.89
CA TYR A 69 -4.04 -4.11 -4.84
C TYR A 69 -4.82 -3.30 -5.90
N PHE A 70 -4.61 -2.00 -5.96
CA PHE A 70 -5.32 -1.15 -6.92
C PHE A 70 -4.83 -1.36 -8.36
N SER A 71 -3.55 -1.64 -8.58
CA SER A 71 -2.98 -1.92 -9.91
C SER A 71 -3.47 -3.24 -10.49
N LEU A 72 -3.66 -4.24 -9.62
CA LEU A 72 -4.01 -5.59 -10.03
C LEU A 72 -5.50 -5.93 -9.85
N HIS A 73 -6.35 -4.91 -9.72
CA HIS A 73 -7.79 -5.05 -9.51
C HIS A 73 -8.15 -6.00 -8.36
N GLY A 74 -7.61 -5.70 -7.17
CA GLY A 74 -7.77 -6.48 -5.93
C GLY A 74 -9.20 -6.74 -5.49
N ASP A 75 -10.12 -5.88 -5.92
CA ASP A 75 -11.57 -6.05 -5.74
C ASP A 75 -12.13 -7.27 -6.50
N ARG A 76 -11.41 -7.76 -7.52
CA ARG A 76 -11.81 -8.89 -8.38
C ARG A 76 -11.00 -10.17 -8.16
N TRP A 77 -10.07 -10.15 -7.21
CA TRP A 77 -9.30 -11.35 -6.87
C TRP A 77 -10.21 -12.46 -6.36
N LEU A 78 -9.81 -13.71 -6.57
CA LEU A 78 -10.54 -14.85 -6.00
C LEU A 78 -10.50 -14.83 -4.46
N ASN A 79 -9.40 -14.33 -3.91
CA ASN A 79 -9.22 -14.13 -2.49
C ASN A 79 -8.40 -12.85 -2.23
N SER A 80 -9.08 -11.82 -1.75
CA SER A 80 -8.50 -10.56 -1.26
C SER A 80 -8.75 -10.39 0.24
N LYS A 81 -8.86 -11.49 0.98
CA LYS A 81 -9.19 -11.46 2.40
C LYS A 81 -8.23 -10.55 3.18
N ASP A 82 -8.85 -9.69 3.99
CA ASP A 82 -8.23 -8.70 4.89
C ASP A 82 -7.43 -7.57 4.20
N TRP A 83 -7.24 -7.62 2.88
CA TRP A 83 -6.61 -6.53 2.13
C TRP A 83 -7.36 -5.21 2.32
N LEU A 84 -6.61 -4.12 2.46
CA LEU A 84 -7.11 -2.77 2.71
C LEU A 84 -7.84 -2.59 4.05
N SER A 85 -7.72 -3.54 4.98
CA SER A 85 -8.24 -3.39 6.35
C SER A 85 -7.33 -2.47 7.18
N PHE A 86 -7.92 -1.48 7.85
CA PHE A 86 -7.23 -0.66 8.85
C PHE A 86 -7.06 -1.39 10.19
N ASP A 87 -7.94 -2.36 10.48
CA ASP A 87 -7.98 -3.07 11.76
C ASP A 87 -7.09 -4.33 11.77
N ILE A 88 -6.74 -4.87 10.60
CA ILE A 88 -5.96 -6.09 10.46
C ILE A 88 -4.56 -5.75 9.96
N ASP A 89 -3.56 -6.34 10.62
CA ASP A 89 -2.17 -6.22 10.24
C ASP A 89 -1.93 -6.76 8.82
N GLU A 90 -1.10 -6.06 8.04
CA GLU A 90 -0.82 -6.44 6.65
C GLU A 90 -0.10 -7.79 6.53
N CYS A 91 0.57 -8.23 7.60
CA CYS A 91 1.12 -9.58 7.70
C CYS A 91 0.04 -10.67 7.72
N SER A 92 -1.19 -10.32 8.06
CA SER A 92 -2.36 -11.22 8.05
C SER A 92 -3.18 -11.12 6.77
N TRP A 93 -2.85 -10.19 5.86
CA TRP A 93 -3.52 -10.12 4.56
C TRP A 93 -3.24 -11.37 3.74
N TYR A 94 -4.21 -11.76 2.92
CA TYR A 94 -4.09 -13.01 2.16
C TYR A 94 -2.83 -13.04 1.29
N SER A 95 -2.03 -14.09 1.49
CA SER A 95 -0.91 -14.52 0.65
C SER A 95 -0.91 -16.04 0.57
N ALA A 96 -0.72 -16.60 -0.63
CA ALA A 96 -0.65 -18.03 -0.87
C ALA A 96 0.65 -18.67 -0.33
N ALA A 97 1.60 -17.86 0.17
CA ALA A 97 2.84 -18.29 0.81
C ALA A 97 2.61 -18.83 2.24
N GLY A 98 1.45 -18.52 2.85
CA GLY A 98 1.24 -18.74 4.28
C GLY A 98 1.70 -17.53 5.09
N GLU A 99 2.84 -17.64 5.78
CA GLU A 99 3.45 -16.53 6.53
C GLU A 99 4.20 -15.59 5.56
N ALA A 100 3.68 -14.38 5.37
CA ALA A 100 4.26 -13.37 4.49
C ALA A 100 5.35 -12.52 5.17
N CYS A 101 5.33 -12.43 6.50
CA CYS A 101 6.20 -11.57 7.28
C CYS A 101 7.32 -12.29 8.02
N ASN A 102 8.41 -11.56 8.27
CA ASN A 102 9.46 -11.97 9.19
C ASN A 102 9.09 -11.62 10.65
N LYS A 103 10.04 -11.84 11.59
CA LYS A 103 9.82 -11.59 13.03
C LYS A 103 9.73 -10.10 13.41
N ASP A 104 10.09 -9.22 12.48
CA ASP A 104 10.08 -7.77 12.65
C ASP A 104 8.87 -7.14 11.91
N ASP A 105 7.84 -7.95 11.58
CA ASP A 105 6.62 -7.56 10.88
C ASP A 105 6.85 -6.96 9.47
N GLN A 106 7.97 -7.31 8.85
CA GLN A 106 8.26 -6.91 7.47
C GLN A 106 7.82 -8.00 6.50
N ILE A 107 7.07 -7.61 5.47
CA ILE A 107 6.65 -8.46 4.36
C ILE A 107 7.90 -8.83 3.56
N VAL A 108 8.23 -10.12 3.58
CA VAL A 108 9.37 -10.69 2.84
C VAL A 108 8.94 -11.60 1.70
N SER A 109 7.68 -12.03 1.69
CA SER A 109 7.10 -12.84 0.62
C SER A 109 5.65 -12.50 0.37
N LEU A 110 5.31 -12.21 -0.89
CA LEU A 110 3.94 -12.00 -1.34
C LEU A 110 3.65 -12.95 -2.49
N GLU A 111 2.75 -13.92 -2.27
CA GLU A 111 2.34 -14.86 -3.29
C GLU A 111 0.86 -14.72 -3.60
N LEU A 112 0.56 -14.31 -4.82
CA LEU A 112 -0.81 -14.13 -5.31
C LEU A 112 -1.12 -15.09 -6.48
N ARG A 113 -0.41 -16.21 -6.53
CA ARG A 113 -0.57 -17.24 -7.56
C ARG A 113 -2.01 -17.76 -7.58
N SER A 114 -2.52 -18.04 -8.77
CA SER A 114 -3.88 -18.55 -8.97
C SER A 114 -4.98 -17.66 -8.37
N ASN A 115 -4.77 -16.34 -8.28
CA ASN A 115 -5.73 -15.40 -7.70
C ASN A 115 -6.47 -14.52 -8.73
N SER A 116 -6.40 -14.91 -10.02
CA SER A 116 -7.01 -14.17 -11.15
C SER A 116 -6.61 -12.70 -11.25
N LEU A 117 -5.33 -12.41 -11.02
CA LEU A 117 -4.77 -11.05 -11.12
C LEU A 117 -5.00 -10.47 -12.52
N GLN A 118 -5.42 -9.21 -12.60
CA GLN A 118 -5.67 -8.48 -13.84
C GLN A 118 -5.03 -7.11 -13.74
N GLY A 119 -4.53 -6.56 -14.85
CA GLY A 119 -3.83 -5.28 -14.83
C GLY A 119 -2.32 -5.45 -14.98
N GLU A 120 -1.57 -4.46 -14.52
CA GLU A 120 -0.11 -4.38 -14.69
C GLU A 120 0.56 -4.19 -13.33
N LEU A 121 1.78 -4.69 -13.19
CA LEU A 121 2.55 -4.42 -11.98
C LEU A 121 2.88 -2.92 -11.93
N PRO A 122 2.69 -2.26 -10.76
CA PRO A 122 2.96 -0.84 -10.58
C PRO A 122 4.43 -0.46 -10.77
#